data_AF-A0AAI8YH71-F1
#
_entry.id   AF-A0AAI8YH71-F1
#
_cell.length_a   1.000
_cell.length_b   1.000
_cell.length_c   1.000
_cell.angle_alpha   90.00
_cell.angle_beta   90.00
_cell.angle_gamma   90.00
#
_symmetry.space_group_name_H-M   'P 1'
#
loop_
_entity.id
_entity.type
_entity.pdbx_description
1 polymer ?
#
loop_
_entity_poly.entity_id
_entity_poly.type
_entity_poly.pdbx_seq_one_letter_code
_entity_poly.pdbx_strand_id
1 'polypeptide(L)'
;MRRISRLRRPSGLPVPAAASRSSIAPQCPQATALFSSSSQTTIPSSSRRPTSTTLRQLPTLGRFYSSEKDPIPQSLSEGTTSEPIPTADEANWEDVPADPSQLQQIYVPPPKYTYATRPDEVSDPSYTPAATFDGLETVGGLGNWWDQQHWSKVGNFMGFKPRTKVTNPLLLEASVRRAVVEAFALRQAGREDDLTGVWPVGGQEELQRTMELDVQCAEDGVPSINGDISAIVDGLQWNDEVATEASAPPSPAVKGSVFSSEDILKFKEAWTGRWKYTSLVDPRFRFAVTKRIFQLTGHLVPDHQLSGIADVQTLLHLVQKPPKPNTLTEEIQKRRQDLVQLPNVSIATKRVTRGDKEKALGRFKLIEEELKKRDLPVQGHGGARKNREMQILQGGM
;
A
#
# COMPACT_ATOMS: atom_id res chain seq x y z
N MET A 1 1.26 23.63 -9.45
CA MET A 1 0.49 22.76 -10.36
C MET A 1 -0.57 23.59 -11.07
N ARG A 2 -0.43 23.82 -12.37
CA ARG A 2 -1.43 24.57 -13.17
C ARG A 2 -2.55 23.59 -13.55
N ARG A 3 -3.79 23.90 -13.16
CA ARG A 3 -4.99 23.12 -13.50
C ARG A 3 -5.32 23.34 -14.98
N ILE A 4 -5.38 22.26 -15.75
CA ILE A 4 -5.83 22.27 -17.15
C ILE A 4 -7.36 22.11 -17.15
N SER A 5 -8.05 23.05 -17.79
CA SER A 5 -9.50 23.09 -17.98
C SER A 5 -9.94 21.94 -18.88
N ARG A 6 -10.95 21.15 -18.47
CA ARG A 6 -11.54 20.09 -19.29
C ARG A 6 -12.41 20.70 -20.39
N LEU A 7 -12.08 20.41 -21.65
CA LEU A 7 -12.89 20.76 -22.82
C LEU A 7 -14.22 19.98 -22.80
N ARG A 8 -15.34 20.70 -23.02
CA ARG A 8 -16.68 20.13 -23.20
C ARG A 8 -16.74 19.32 -24.50
N ARG A 9 -17.38 18.15 -24.43
CA ARG A 9 -17.74 17.29 -25.57
C ARG A 9 -19.01 17.83 -26.21
N PRO A 10 -19.08 18.05 -27.54
CA PRO A 10 -20.33 18.41 -28.19
C PRO A 10 -21.25 17.18 -28.29
N SER A 11 -22.50 17.40 -27.88
CA SER A 11 -23.64 16.50 -27.98
C SER A 11 -24.28 16.59 -29.35
N GLY A 12 -24.61 15.44 -29.95
CA GLY A 12 -25.67 15.32 -30.94
C GLY A 12 -25.34 14.48 -32.16
N LEU A 13 -26.05 13.34 -32.28
CA LEU A 13 -26.88 12.87 -33.40
C LEU A 13 -26.77 11.35 -33.67
N PRO A 14 -27.83 10.73 -34.23
CA PRO A 14 -28.46 9.53 -33.67
C PRO A 14 -28.13 8.21 -34.39
N VAL A 15 -28.60 7.14 -33.75
CA VAL A 15 -28.70 5.73 -34.18
C VAL A 15 -29.38 5.58 -35.55
N PRO A 16 -28.96 4.57 -36.33
CA PRO A 16 -29.96 3.66 -36.90
C PRO A 16 -29.64 2.18 -36.62
N ALA A 17 -30.71 1.40 -36.51
CA ALA A 17 -30.71 -0.02 -36.26
C ALA A 17 -30.72 -0.85 -37.57
N ALA A 18 -30.32 -2.12 -37.40
CA ALA A 18 -30.68 -3.32 -38.17
C ALA A 18 -29.86 -3.72 -39.43
N ALA A 19 -29.20 -4.87 -39.25
CA ALA A 19 -29.06 -6.03 -40.14
C ALA A 19 -28.35 -5.90 -41.51
N SER A 20 -27.23 -6.62 -41.68
CA SER A 20 -27.16 -7.87 -42.47
C SER A 20 -25.71 -8.31 -42.71
N ARG A 21 -25.56 -9.63 -42.92
CA ARG A 21 -24.31 -10.39 -43.10
C ARG A 21 -23.68 -10.10 -44.47
N SER A 22 -22.35 -10.09 -44.56
CA SER A 22 -21.53 -10.98 -45.43
C SER A 22 -20.07 -10.53 -45.52
N SER A 23 -19.19 -11.52 -45.67
CA SER A 23 -17.76 -11.39 -45.93
C SER A 23 -17.49 -10.98 -47.38
N ILE A 24 -16.31 -10.39 -47.64
CA ILE A 24 -15.33 -10.79 -48.68
C ILE A 24 -14.17 -9.77 -48.70
N ALA A 25 -13.00 -10.29 -49.07
CA ALA A 25 -11.64 -9.80 -48.95
C ALA A 25 -11.27 -8.68 -49.99
N PRO A 26 -10.00 -8.23 -50.05
CA PRO A 26 -9.60 -6.87 -50.41
C PRO A 26 -9.16 -6.70 -51.86
N GLN A 27 -9.10 -5.46 -52.34
CA GLN A 27 -8.30 -5.10 -53.51
C GLN A 27 -7.62 -3.73 -53.32
N CYS A 28 -6.28 -3.75 -53.29
CA CYS A 28 -5.45 -2.67 -53.82
C CYS A 28 -5.64 -2.60 -55.34
N PRO A 29 -5.35 -1.44 -55.95
CA PRO A 29 -4.16 -1.44 -56.80
C PRO A 29 -3.27 -0.21 -56.65
N GLN A 30 -2.08 -0.40 -57.25
CA GLN A 30 -0.86 0.37 -57.24
C GLN A 30 -0.90 1.67 -58.07
N ALA A 31 0.24 2.37 -57.97
CA ALA A 31 0.91 3.22 -58.97
C ALA A 31 0.53 4.71 -58.89
N THR A 32 1.44 5.68 -58.93
CA THR A 32 2.79 5.76 -59.54
C THR A 32 3.63 6.82 -58.82
N ALA A 33 4.95 6.58 -58.78
CA ALA A 33 5.96 7.55 -58.39
C ALA A 33 6.19 8.61 -59.49
N LEU A 34 6.49 9.86 -59.10
CA LEU A 34 7.37 10.73 -59.86
C LEU A 34 8.29 11.53 -58.93
N PHE A 35 9.56 11.52 -59.33
CA PHE A 35 10.71 12.15 -58.74
C PHE A 35 10.64 13.68 -58.82
N SER A 36 11.20 14.36 -57.81
CA SER A 36 11.97 15.59 -58.04
C SER A 36 12.94 15.82 -56.88
N SER A 37 14.20 15.79 -57.24
CA SER A 37 15.38 16.03 -56.41
C SER A 37 15.71 17.54 -56.34
N SER A 38 16.61 17.87 -55.40
CA SER A 38 17.54 19.02 -55.43
C SER A 38 16.97 20.36 -54.95
N SER A 39 17.65 21.22 -54.20
CA SER A 39 18.99 21.21 -53.60
C SER A 39 19.08 22.31 -52.53
N GLN A 40 20.08 22.16 -51.68
CA GLN A 40 20.67 23.03 -50.66
C GLN A 40 20.65 24.55 -50.92
N THR A 41 20.53 25.35 -49.86
CA THR A 41 21.39 26.54 -49.69
C THR A 41 21.59 26.87 -48.22
N THR A 42 22.87 26.99 -47.87
CA THR A 42 23.44 27.54 -46.64
C THR A 42 23.40 29.07 -46.67
N ILE A 43 23.46 29.74 -45.51
CA ILE A 43 24.38 30.86 -45.20
C ILE A 43 24.26 31.21 -43.70
N PRO A 44 25.38 31.51 -43.01
CA PRO A 44 25.44 31.92 -41.61
C PRO A 44 25.56 33.45 -41.45
N SER A 45 25.20 34.01 -40.29
CA SER A 45 25.82 35.24 -39.79
C SER A 45 25.54 35.49 -38.30
N SER A 46 26.55 36.11 -37.69
CA SER A 46 26.79 36.29 -36.27
C SER A 46 26.22 37.59 -35.68
N SER A 47 26.20 37.62 -34.34
CA SER A 47 26.39 38.80 -33.47
C SER A 47 25.28 39.86 -33.42
N ARG A 48 24.63 39.98 -32.25
CA ARG A 48 24.93 41.03 -31.26
C ARG A 48 23.90 41.02 -30.12
N ARG A 49 24.45 41.12 -28.90
CA ARG A 49 23.74 41.48 -27.65
C ARG A 49 23.14 42.88 -27.80
N PRO A 50 22.05 43.19 -27.09
CA PRO A 50 22.21 44.22 -26.07
C PRO A 50 21.56 43.86 -24.73
N THR A 51 22.24 44.32 -23.69
CA THR A 51 21.82 44.45 -22.30
C THR A 51 20.73 45.51 -22.16
N SER A 52 19.66 45.22 -21.42
CA SER A 52 18.92 46.27 -20.69
C SER A 52 18.51 45.77 -19.31
N THR A 53 19.16 46.38 -18.33
CA THR A 53 18.69 46.66 -16.97
C THR A 53 17.18 46.91 -16.88
N THR A 54 16.49 46.25 -15.96
CA THR A 54 15.24 46.78 -15.42
C THR A 54 15.05 46.36 -13.96
N LEU A 55 14.70 47.39 -13.18
CA LEU A 55 14.53 47.47 -11.75
C LEU A 55 13.62 46.41 -11.13
N ARG A 56 14.04 45.96 -9.94
CA ARG A 56 13.19 45.41 -8.88
C ARG A 56 12.01 46.35 -8.61
N GLN A 57 10.79 45.83 -8.71
CA GLN A 57 9.65 46.33 -7.95
C GLN A 57 9.09 45.17 -7.12
N LEU A 58 9.16 45.32 -5.79
CA LEU A 58 8.39 44.54 -4.84
C LEU A 58 6.95 45.10 -4.78
N PRO A 59 5.94 44.24 -4.56
CA PRO A 59 4.74 44.65 -3.86
C PRO A 59 4.74 44.07 -2.44
N THR A 60 4.85 44.99 -1.49
CA THR A 60 4.46 44.87 -0.09
C THR A 60 2.94 44.64 0.03
N LEU A 61 2.52 43.60 0.73
CA LEU A 61 1.20 43.53 1.35
C LEU A 61 1.38 43.10 2.80
N GLY A 62 1.38 44.10 3.67
CA GLY A 62 1.37 43.96 5.13
C GLY A 62 0.00 43.49 5.59
N ARG A 63 0.01 42.46 6.44
CA ARG A 63 -1.15 42.02 7.22
C ARG A 63 -1.02 42.69 8.59
N PHE A 64 -1.87 43.68 8.85
CA PHE A 64 -2.01 44.28 10.17
C PHE A 64 -2.80 43.34 11.07
N TYR A 65 -2.24 43.02 12.24
CA TYR A 65 -2.98 42.58 13.42
C TYR A 65 -2.68 43.59 14.54
N SER A 66 -3.73 44.20 15.08
CA SER A 66 -3.76 44.96 16.35
C SER A 66 -5.09 44.54 16.99
N SER A 67 -5.12 43.77 18.09
CA SER A 67 -4.73 44.08 19.48
C SER A 67 -5.61 45.15 20.14
N GLU A 68 -6.22 44.72 21.26
CA GLU A 68 -6.83 45.48 22.38
C GLU A 68 -8.24 46.08 22.13
N LYS A 69 -9.22 46.06 23.05
CA LYS A 69 -9.28 46.05 24.53
C LYS A 69 -10.75 45.70 24.94
N ASP A 70 -11.04 44.77 25.85
CA ASP A 70 -11.32 44.93 27.31
C ASP A 70 -12.76 45.47 27.65
N PRO A 71 -13.31 45.40 28.90
CA PRO A 71 -14.01 44.25 29.54
C PRO A 71 -15.34 44.64 30.27
N ILE A 72 -15.87 43.76 31.17
CA ILE A 72 -16.73 44.02 32.39
C ILE A 72 -18.28 43.88 32.19
N PRO A 73 -19.18 43.59 33.19
CA PRO A 73 -19.14 42.81 34.47
C PRO A 73 -20.28 41.76 34.65
N GLN A 74 -20.24 41.03 35.78
CA GLN A 74 -21.30 40.20 36.38
C GLN A 74 -22.48 41.00 36.99
N SER A 75 -23.72 40.47 36.95
CA SER A 75 -24.70 40.57 38.07
C SER A 75 -25.89 39.59 37.91
N LEU A 76 -26.45 39.18 39.06
CA LEU A 76 -27.51 38.17 39.35
C LEU A 76 -28.91 38.53 38.82
N SER A 77 -29.75 37.50 38.54
CA SER A 77 -30.92 37.05 39.36
C SER A 77 -32.11 36.51 38.52
N GLU A 78 -32.62 35.33 38.92
CA GLU A 78 -34.03 34.81 38.83
C GLU A 78 -34.65 34.65 37.43
N GLY A 79 -35.37 33.60 37.02
CA GLY A 79 -36.00 32.42 37.61
C GLY A 79 -37.05 31.91 36.60
N THR A 80 -37.44 30.63 36.68
CA THR A 80 -38.61 29.96 36.01
C THR A 80 -38.34 29.05 34.79
N THR A 81 -38.14 27.76 35.11
CA THR A 81 -38.89 26.56 34.66
C THR A 81 -39.20 26.34 33.17
N SER A 82 -38.63 25.29 32.55
CA SER A 82 -39.36 24.07 32.13
C SER A 82 -38.54 23.11 31.25
N GLU A 83 -38.69 21.80 31.53
CA GLU A 83 -38.48 20.61 30.69
C GLU A 83 -37.04 20.01 30.54
N PRO A 84 -36.84 18.74 30.96
CA PRO A 84 -35.56 18.04 30.87
C PRO A 84 -35.34 17.40 29.49
N ILE A 85 -34.30 17.83 28.80
CA ILE A 85 -33.71 17.10 27.66
C ILE A 85 -32.86 15.95 28.26
N PRO A 86 -33.02 14.69 27.83
CA PRO A 86 -32.13 13.63 28.28
C PRO A 86 -30.70 13.94 27.80
N THR A 87 -29.83 14.24 28.76
CA THR A 87 -28.39 14.31 28.54
C THR A 87 -27.93 12.98 27.95
N ALA A 88 -27.32 13.07 26.77
CA ALA A 88 -26.52 12.00 26.21
C ALA A 88 -25.62 11.44 27.31
N ASP A 89 -25.69 10.14 27.51
CA ASP A 89 -24.72 9.39 28.29
C ASP A 89 -23.33 9.90 27.90
N GLU A 90 -22.71 10.67 28.81
CA GLU A 90 -21.28 10.82 28.79
C GLU A 90 -20.77 9.39 28.92
N ALA A 91 -20.33 8.85 27.79
CA ALA A 91 -19.50 7.68 27.74
C ALA A 91 -18.33 8.00 28.68
N ASN A 92 -18.49 7.49 29.90
CA ASN A 92 -17.48 7.35 30.90
C ASN A 92 -16.38 6.52 30.24
N TRP A 93 -15.47 7.20 29.54
CA TRP A 93 -14.15 6.67 29.30
C TRP A 93 -13.55 6.59 30.69
N GLU A 94 -13.83 5.47 31.37
CA GLU A 94 -13.02 5.08 32.50
C GLU A 94 -11.59 5.12 31.96
N ASP A 95 -10.83 6.12 32.41
CA ASP A 95 -9.38 6.10 32.39
C ASP A 95 -9.00 4.85 33.17
N VAL A 96 -8.98 3.70 32.49
CA VAL A 96 -8.33 2.51 32.97
C VAL A 96 -6.88 2.98 33.16
N PRO A 97 -6.38 3.10 34.39
CA PRO A 97 -5.01 3.51 34.59
C PRO A 97 -4.18 2.37 34.01
N ALA A 98 -3.66 2.57 32.80
CA ALA A 98 -2.70 1.68 32.21
C ALA A 98 -1.57 1.59 33.23
N ASP A 99 -1.44 0.42 33.87
CA ASP A 99 -0.38 0.16 34.82
C ASP A 99 0.94 0.58 34.12
N PRO A 100 1.70 1.55 34.67
CA PRO A 100 2.89 2.10 33.99
C PRO A 100 3.91 1.00 33.66
N SER A 101 3.83 -0.13 34.36
CA SER A 101 4.57 -1.37 34.12
C SER A 101 4.30 -1.99 32.73
N GLN A 102 3.07 -1.91 32.21
CA GLN A 102 2.69 -2.43 30.89
C GLN A 102 3.16 -1.52 29.76
N LEU A 103 3.16 -0.19 29.96
CA LEU A 103 3.66 0.77 28.97
C LEU A 103 5.19 0.70 28.80
N GLN A 104 5.91 0.41 29.88
CA GLN A 104 7.37 0.18 29.85
C GLN A 104 7.77 -1.05 29.03
N GLN A 105 6.85 -1.98 28.76
CA GLN A 105 7.08 -3.12 27.86
C GLN A 105 6.92 -2.74 26.38
N ILE A 106 6.28 -1.60 26.08
CA ILE A 106 5.96 -1.16 24.71
C ILE A 106 7.00 -0.17 24.18
N TYR A 107 7.52 0.72 25.03
CA TYR A 107 8.55 1.66 24.63
C TYR A 107 9.56 1.94 25.74
N VAL A 108 10.77 2.35 25.33
CA VAL A 108 11.84 2.77 26.23
C VAL A 108 11.78 4.29 26.39
N PRO A 109 11.41 4.82 27.57
CA PRO A 109 11.45 6.26 27.80
C PRO A 109 12.91 6.76 27.82
N PRO A 110 13.15 8.05 27.53
CA PRO A 110 14.46 8.64 27.72
C PRO A 110 14.98 8.41 29.15
N PRO A 111 16.28 8.06 29.30
CA PRO A 111 16.85 7.84 30.60
C PRO A 111 16.76 9.12 31.44
N LYS A 112 16.71 8.95 32.77
CA LYS A 112 16.83 10.09 33.70
C LYS A 112 18.18 10.77 33.49
N TYR A 113 18.23 12.05 33.82
CA TYR A 113 19.46 12.84 33.69
C TYR A 113 20.60 12.17 34.44
N THR A 114 21.77 12.13 33.80
CA THR A 114 23.03 11.69 34.40
C THR A 114 24.03 12.82 34.25
N TYR A 115 24.96 12.91 35.20
CA TYR A 115 26.02 13.90 35.15
C TYR A 115 27.23 13.27 34.46
N ALA A 116 27.68 13.89 33.38
CA ALA A 116 28.96 13.56 32.78
C ALA A 116 30.08 14.17 33.62
N THR A 117 31.16 13.40 33.82
CA THR A 117 32.38 13.88 34.47
C THR A 117 32.96 15.07 33.70
N ARG A 118 33.49 16.06 34.42
CA ARG A 118 34.13 17.21 33.78
C ARG A 118 35.40 16.78 33.06
N PRO A 119 35.78 17.43 31.94
CA PRO A 119 37.00 17.07 31.20
C PRO A 119 38.27 17.03 32.07
N ASP A 120 38.38 17.89 33.08
CA ASP A 120 39.55 17.99 33.98
C ASP A 120 39.64 16.84 35.00
N GLU A 121 38.55 16.11 35.21
CA GLU A 121 38.43 15.04 36.22
C GLU A 121 38.55 13.63 35.59
N VAL A 122 38.67 13.54 34.26
CA VAL A 122 38.82 12.26 33.54
C VAL A 122 40.25 11.74 33.72
N SER A 123 40.41 10.66 34.49
CA SER A 123 41.72 10.06 34.81
C SER A 123 42.21 9.05 33.76
N ASP A 124 41.51 8.89 32.65
CA ASP A 124 41.81 7.89 31.64
C ASP A 124 43.02 8.29 30.78
N PRO A 125 44.15 7.54 30.83
CA PRO A 125 45.36 7.89 30.11
C PRO A 125 45.26 7.71 28.59
N SER A 126 44.19 7.08 28.10
CA SER A 126 43.91 6.86 26.67
C SER A 126 43.05 7.97 26.04
N TYR A 127 42.51 8.88 26.85
CA TYR A 127 41.68 9.98 26.34
C TYR A 127 42.55 11.05 25.69
N THR A 128 42.23 11.38 24.42
CA THR A 128 42.87 12.47 23.68
C THR A 128 41.80 13.41 23.13
N PRO A 129 41.87 14.73 23.40
CA PRO A 129 40.91 15.69 22.87
C PRO A 129 40.91 15.73 21.34
N ALA A 130 39.73 15.78 20.73
CA ALA A 130 39.59 15.85 19.28
C ALA A 130 39.94 17.25 18.74
N ALA A 131 40.82 17.31 17.74
CA ALA A 131 41.20 18.56 17.07
C ALA A 131 40.19 18.98 15.99
N THR A 132 39.48 18.02 15.39
CA THR A 132 38.49 18.23 14.34
C THR A 132 37.16 17.60 14.73
N PHE A 133 36.06 18.21 14.28
CA PHE A 133 34.73 17.64 14.50
C PHE A 133 34.44 16.42 13.61
N ASP A 134 35.24 16.22 12.56
CA ASP A 134 35.01 15.16 11.58
C ASP A 134 35.14 13.78 12.23
N GLY A 135 34.17 12.91 11.98
CA GLY A 135 34.08 11.58 12.60
C GLY A 135 33.59 11.54 14.05
N LEU A 136 33.28 12.68 14.69
CA LEU A 136 32.67 12.68 16.03
C LEU A 136 31.18 12.29 15.96
N GLU A 137 30.74 11.52 16.95
CA GLU A 137 29.33 11.16 17.09
C GLU A 137 28.49 12.40 17.44
N THR A 138 27.42 12.63 16.67
CA THR A 138 26.44 13.66 16.99
C THR A 138 25.37 13.05 17.89
N VAL A 139 25.50 13.29 19.20
CA VAL A 139 24.52 12.89 20.20
C VAL A 139 23.59 14.07 20.56
N GLY A 140 22.38 13.77 21.01
CA GLY A 140 21.42 14.77 21.51
C GLY A 140 20.22 15.01 20.59
N GLY A 141 19.15 15.55 21.19
CA GLY A 141 17.85 15.73 20.55
C GLY A 141 16.98 14.47 20.56
N LEU A 142 15.67 14.67 20.66
CA LEU A 142 14.67 13.59 20.63
C LEU A 142 14.08 13.37 19.23
N GLY A 143 14.54 14.10 18.22
CA GLY A 143 13.96 14.07 16.87
C GLY A 143 14.03 12.69 16.21
N ASN A 144 15.15 11.98 16.39
CA ASN A 144 15.36 10.64 15.84
C ASN A 144 15.12 9.54 16.89
N TRP A 145 14.50 9.86 18.03
CA TRP A 145 14.30 8.91 19.14
C TRP A 145 13.48 7.69 18.69
N TRP A 146 12.38 7.94 17.98
CA TRP A 146 11.49 6.87 17.51
C TRP A 146 12.01 6.11 16.28
N ASP A 147 13.01 6.66 15.58
CA ASP A 147 13.69 5.95 14.48
C ASP A 147 14.66 4.88 15.01
N GLN A 148 15.12 5.04 16.25
CA GLN A 148 15.93 4.06 16.96
C GLN A 148 15.05 2.96 17.57
N GLN A 149 15.67 1.88 18.03
CA GLN A 149 14.98 0.69 18.53
C GLN A 149 14.42 0.86 19.97
N HIS A 150 13.79 2.00 20.23
CA HIS A 150 13.14 2.36 21.50
C HIS A 150 11.65 1.99 21.54
N TRP A 151 11.15 1.31 20.52
CA TRP A 151 9.78 0.77 20.44
C TRP A 151 9.81 -0.76 20.34
N SER A 152 8.93 -1.44 21.08
CA SER A 152 8.90 -2.90 21.14
C SER A 152 8.10 -3.50 19.98
N LYS A 153 8.46 -4.74 19.58
CA LYS A 153 7.78 -5.46 18.50
C LYS A 153 6.37 -5.93 18.87
N VAL A 154 5.99 -5.81 20.14
CA VAL A 154 4.68 -6.24 20.66
C VAL A 154 3.58 -5.29 20.18
N GLY A 155 3.88 -4.00 20.04
CA GLY A 155 2.96 -3.01 19.48
C GLY A 155 2.78 -3.06 17.96
N ASN A 156 3.31 -4.08 17.27
CA ASN A 156 3.14 -4.18 15.82
C ASN A 156 1.69 -4.51 15.47
N PHE A 157 1.11 -3.75 14.54
CA PHE A 157 -0.25 -3.98 14.05
C PHE A 157 -0.46 -5.46 13.65
N MET A 158 -1.43 -6.09 14.30
CA MET A 158 -1.99 -7.40 13.93
C MET A 158 -3.34 -7.15 13.29
N GLY A 159 -3.40 -7.31 11.97
CA GLY A 159 -4.65 -7.16 11.23
C GLY A 159 -5.38 -8.49 11.08
N PHE A 160 -6.65 -8.41 10.67
CA PHE A 160 -7.47 -9.58 10.32
C PHE A 160 -6.87 -10.41 9.16
N LYS A 161 -6.13 -9.75 8.26
CA LYS A 161 -5.45 -10.40 7.12
C LYS A 161 -4.00 -10.76 7.45
N PRO A 162 -3.43 -11.77 6.78
CA PRO A 162 -2.01 -12.06 6.87
C PRO A 162 -1.17 -10.88 6.35
N ARG A 163 0.02 -10.70 6.93
CA ARG A 163 0.96 -9.65 6.52
C ARG A 163 1.42 -9.82 5.08
N THR A 164 1.66 -11.06 4.67
CA THR A 164 2.05 -11.43 3.31
C THR A 164 0.85 -12.00 2.57
N LYS A 165 0.61 -11.51 1.36
CA LYS A 165 -0.47 -12.03 0.50
C LYS A 165 -0.04 -13.34 -0.15
N VAL A 166 -0.95 -14.30 -0.21
CA VAL A 166 -0.72 -15.59 -0.85
C VAL A 166 -0.84 -15.45 -2.37
N THR A 167 0.25 -15.61 -3.12
CA THR A 167 0.25 -15.42 -4.59
C THR A 167 0.18 -16.72 -5.40
N ASN A 168 0.51 -17.86 -4.78
CA ASN A 168 0.54 -19.14 -5.49
C ASN A 168 -0.90 -19.57 -5.87
N PRO A 169 -1.21 -19.83 -7.16
CA PRO A 169 -2.56 -20.18 -7.59
C PRO A 169 -3.11 -21.45 -6.94
N LEU A 170 -2.24 -22.43 -6.61
CA LEU A 170 -2.65 -23.66 -5.94
C LEU A 170 -3.09 -23.40 -4.49
N LEU A 171 -2.32 -22.57 -3.77
CA LEU A 171 -2.67 -22.16 -2.40
C LEU A 171 -3.97 -21.35 -2.39
N LEU A 172 -4.16 -20.48 -3.39
CA LEU A 172 -5.40 -19.72 -3.56
C LEU A 172 -6.60 -20.64 -3.83
N GLU A 173 -6.46 -21.63 -4.70
CA GLU A 173 -7.52 -22.60 -5.00
C GLU A 173 -7.92 -23.41 -3.76
N ALA A 174 -6.94 -23.92 -3.00
CA ALA A 174 -7.19 -24.64 -1.76
C ALA A 174 -7.84 -23.74 -0.68
N SER A 175 -7.38 -22.48 -0.55
CA SER A 175 -7.95 -21.52 0.41
C SER A 175 -9.39 -21.15 0.09
N VAL A 176 -9.72 -21.00 -1.21
CA VAL A 176 -11.10 -20.76 -1.65
C VAL A 176 -11.96 -21.99 -1.38
N ARG A 177 -11.47 -23.21 -1.67
CA ARG A 177 -12.19 -24.45 -1.33
C ARG A 177 -12.47 -24.52 0.16
N ARG A 178 -11.46 -24.27 1.01
CA ARG A 178 -11.59 -24.24 2.47
C ARG A 178 -12.71 -23.33 2.92
N ALA A 179 -12.68 -22.07 2.45
CA ALA A 179 -13.66 -21.07 2.81
C ALA A 179 -15.09 -21.49 2.41
N VAL A 180 -15.22 -22.13 1.25
CA VAL A 180 -16.50 -22.65 0.75
C VAL A 180 -17.00 -23.81 1.62
N VAL A 181 -16.14 -24.80 1.93
CA VAL A 181 -16.49 -25.95 2.77
C VAL A 181 -16.86 -25.53 4.19
N GLU A 182 -16.09 -24.64 4.82
CA GLU A 182 -16.36 -24.12 6.17
C GLU A 182 -17.70 -23.36 6.22
N ALA A 183 -17.98 -22.50 5.23
CA ALA A 183 -19.26 -21.80 5.15
C ALA A 183 -20.43 -22.78 4.93
N PHE A 184 -20.25 -23.82 4.11
CA PHE A 184 -21.29 -24.83 3.89
C PHE A 184 -21.54 -25.70 5.11
N ALA A 185 -20.49 -26.05 5.85
CA ALA A 185 -20.59 -26.80 7.10
C ALA A 185 -21.50 -26.08 8.11
N LEU A 186 -21.32 -24.76 8.28
CA LEU A 186 -22.18 -23.94 9.15
C LEU A 186 -23.63 -23.89 8.66
N ARG A 187 -23.83 -23.74 7.34
CA ARG A 187 -25.18 -23.72 6.74
C ARG A 187 -25.90 -25.05 6.91
N GLN A 188 -25.22 -26.17 6.67
CA GLN A 188 -25.80 -27.51 6.81
C GLN A 188 -26.08 -27.88 8.27
N ALA A 189 -25.32 -27.33 9.21
CA ALA A 189 -25.57 -27.46 10.65
C ALA A 189 -26.70 -26.54 11.17
N GLY A 190 -27.33 -25.73 10.30
CA GLY A 190 -28.39 -24.79 10.69
C GLY A 190 -27.90 -23.58 11.48
N ARG A 191 -26.59 -23.32 11.51
CA ARG A 191 -25.95 -22.21 12.23
C ARG A 191 -25.65 -21.03 11.31
N GLU A 192 -26.68 -20.54 10.61
CA GLU A 192 -26.52 -19.48 9.62
C GLU A 192 -26.11 -18.12 10.24
N ASP A 193 -26.43 -17.88 11.50
CA ASP A 193 -26.05 -16.64 12.19
C ASP A 193 -24.53 -16.54 12.39
N ASP A 194 -23.85 -17.68 12.55
CA ASP A 194 -22.40 -17.78 12.71
C ASP A 194 -21.62 -17.55 11.40
N LEU A 195 -22.30 -17.49 10.26
CA LEU A 195 -21.69 -17.12 8.97
C LEU A 195 -21.06 -15.72 9.01
N THR A 196 -21.60 -14.82 9.83
CA THR A 196 -21.07 -13.47 10.01
C THR A 196 -20.08 -13.34 11.17
N GLY A 197 -20.00 -14.37 12.02
CA GLY A 197 -19.16 -14.44 13.22
C GLY A 197 -17.65 -14.47 12.94
N VAL A 198 -16.84 -14.28 13.98
CA VAL A 198 -15.37 -14.31 13.87
C VAL A 198 -14.91 -15.76 13.84
N TRP A 199 -14.15 -16.15 12.81
CA TRP A 199 -13.63 -17.51 12.69
C TRP A 199 -12.14 -17.54 13.03
N PRO A 200 -11.66 -18.49 13.84
CA PRO A 200 -10.22 -18.68 14.05
C PRO A 200 -9.56 -19.18 12.76
N VAL A 201 -8.28 -18.84 12.52
CA VAL A 201 -7.53 -19.29 11.32
C VAL A 201 -7.34 -20.80 11.31
N GLY A 202 -7.31 -21.43 12.49
CA GLY A 202 -7.19 -22.88 12.65
C GLY A 202 -5.77 -23.42 12.45
N GLY A 203 -5.52 -24.60 13.02
CA GLY A 203 -4.26 -25.33 12.88
C GLY A 203 -4.11 -26.07 11.55
N GLN A 204 -3.07 -26.91 11.44
CA GLN A 204 -2.88 -27.80 10.27
C GLN A 204 -3.88 -28.96 10.24
N GLU A 205 -4.29 -29.46 11.40
CA GLU A 205 -5.22 -30.60 11.51
C GLU A 205 -6.63 -30.24 11.06
N GLU A 206 -7.16 -29.10 11.52
CA GLU A 206 -8.45 -28.58 11.06
C GLU A 206 -8.45 -28.37 9.54
N LEU A 207 -7.35 -27.82 9.04
CA LEU A 207 -7.16 -27.63 7.61
C LEU A 207 -7.19 -28.98 6.86
N GLN A 208 -6.48 -30.01 7.33
CA GLN A 208 -6.52 -31.33 6.73
C GLN A 208 -7.94 -31.90 6.70
N ARG A 209 -8.68 -31.83 7.82
CA ARG A 209 -10.09 -32.27 7.91
C ARG A 209 -10.97 -31.56 6.89
N THR A 210 -10.83 -30.23 6.74
CA THR A 210 -11.61 -29.47 5.74
C THR A 210 -11.29 -29.84 4.30
N MET A 211 -10.05 -30.25 4.00
CA MET A 211 -9.62 -30.60 2.64
C MET A 211 -10.03 -32.01 2.21
N GLU A 212 -10.20 -32.93 3.16
CA GLU A 212 -10.58 -34.33 2.93
C GLU A 212 -12.08 -34.50 2.62
N LEU A 213 -12.92 -33.53 3.01
CA LEU A 213 -14.35 -33.57 2.73
C LEU A 213 -14.64 -33.42 1.24
N ASP A 214 -15.57 -34.26 0.75
CA ASP A 214 -16.10 -34.16 -0.61
C ASP A 214 -17.36 -33.30 -0.65
N VAL A 215 -17.44 -32.44 -1.66
CA VAL A 215 -18.54 -31.52 -1.89
C VAL A 215 -19.31 -32.01 -3.10
N GLN A 216 -20.49 -32.58 -2.87
CA GLN A 216 -21.38 -33.05 -3.94
C GLN A 216 -22.42 -31.97 -4.24
N CYS A 217 -22.53 -31.57 -5.50
CA CYS A 217 -23.64 -30.70 -5.94
C CYS A 217 -24.85 -31.60 -6.23
N ALA A 218 -25.91 -31.51 -5.44
CA ALA A 218 -27.16 -32.22 -5.71
C ALA A 218 -27.87 -31.64 -6.95
N GLU A 219 -28.82 -32.39 -7.52
CA GLU A 219 -29.54 -32.04 -8.77
C GLU A 219 -30.32 -30.71 -8.66
N ASP A 220 -30.66 -30.27 -7.44
CA ASP A 220 -31.29 -28.98 -7.15
C ASP A 220 -30.32 -27.78 -7.16
N GLY A 221 -29.04 -28.00 -7.47
CA GLY A 221 -28.00 -26.97 -7.50
C GLY A 221 -27.51 -26.53 -6.11
N VAL A 222 -28.02 -27.13 -5.03
CA VAL A 222 -27.55 -26.93 -3.66
C VAL A 222 -26.44 -27.96 -3.36
N PRO A 223 -25.26 -27.53 -2.92
CA PRO A 223 -24.19 -28.46 -2.55
C PRO A 223 -24.45 -29.06 -1.17
N SER A 224 -24.23 -30.37 -1.06
CA SER A 224 -24.22 -31.13 0.18
C SER A 224 -22.81 -31.62 0.46
N ILE A 225 -22.36 -31.49 1.72
CA ILE A 225 -21.08 -32.05 2.16
C ILE A 225 -21.33 -33.46 2.71
N ASN A 226 -20.47 -34.40 2.31
CA ASN A 226 -20.43 -35.73 2.91
C ASN A 226 -19.25 -35.82 3.89
N GLY A 227 -19.54 -36.09 5.17
CA GLY A 227 -18.53 -36.36 6.21
C GLY A 227 -18.84 -35.71 7.57
N ASP A 228 -17.82 -35.66 8.44
CA ASP A 228 -17.93 -35.16 9.82
C ASP A 228 -17.96 -33.62 9.87
N ILE A 229 -19.17 -33.06 9.75
CA ILE A 229 -19.42 -31.61 9.74
C ILE A 229 -19.22 -30.98 11.12
N SER A 230 -19.59 -31.70 12.19
CA SER A 230 -19.55 -31.20 13.57
C SER A 230 -18.15 -30.74 14.00
N ALA A 231 -17.13 -31.54 13.72
CA ALA A 231 -15.74 -31.22 14.08
C ALA A 231 -15.22 -29.91 13.43
N ILE A 232 -15.72 -29.56 12.24
CA ILE A 232 -15.37 -28.30 11.57
C ILE A 232 -16.14 -27.13 12.17
N VAL A 233 -17.43 -27.32 12.42
CA VAL A 233 -18.29 -26.30 13.02
C VAL A 233 -17.79 -25.93 14.43
N ASP A 234 -17.36 -26.92 15.21
CA ASP A 234 -16.79 -26.71 16.54
C ASP A 234 -15.44 -25.99 16.46
N GLY A 235 -14.61 -26.33 15.47
CA GLY A 235 -13.33 -25.63 15.20
C GLY A 235 -13.51 -24.17 14.73
N LEU A 236 -14.68 -23.80 14.20
CA LEU A 236 -14.99 -22.44 13.78
C LEU A 236 -15.52 -21.55 14.90
N GLN A 237 -15.83 -22.12 16.07
CA GLN A 237 -16.24 -21.33 17.24
C GLN A 237 -15.06 -20.55 17.80
N TRP A 238 -15.30 -19.26 18.04
CA TRP A 238 -14.33 -18.41 18.71
C TRP A 238 -14.36 -18.69 20.21
N ASN A 239 -13.36 -19.39 20.74
CA ASN A 239 -13.20 -19.63 22.16
C ASN A 239 -12.21 -18.61 22.76
N ASP A 240 -12.71 -17.67 23.57
CA ASP A 240 -11.88 -16.66 24.25
C ASP A 240 -10.88 -17.27 25.25
N GLU A 241 -11.07 -18.52 25.67
CA GLU A 241 -10.22 -19.17 26.70
C GLU A 241 -8.76 -19.40 26.24
N VAL A 242 -8.51 -19.51 24.93
CA VAL A 242 -7.15 -19.63 24.38
C VAL A 242 -6.37 -18.31 24.47
N ALA A 243 -7.06 -17.18 24.74
CA ALA A 243 -6.40 -15.88 24.94
C ALA A 243 -5.74 -15.75 26.32
N THR A 244 -6.19 -16.52 27.33
CA THR A 244 -5.68 -16.41 28.71
C THR A 244 -4.36 -17.17 28.92
N GLU A 245 -4.10 -18.22 28.15
CA GLU A 245 -2.82 -18.96 28.21
C GLU A 245 -1.73 -18.39 27.28
N ALA A 246 -2.05 -17.36 26.49
CA ALA A 246 -1.12 -16.65 25.61
C ALA A 246 -0.21 -15.64 26.34
N SER A 247 0.00 -15.79 27.67
CA SER A 247 1.02 -15.06 28.43
C SER A 247 2.43 -15.67 28.27
N ALA A 248 2.57 -16.79 27.53
CA ALA A 248 3.87 -17.25 27.09
C ALA A 248 4.35 -16.39 25.90
N PRO A 249 5.64 -16.01 25.83
CA PRO A 249 6.17 -15.16 24.76
C PRO A 249 5.79 -15.78 23.41
N PRO A 250 5.24 -15.01 22.45
CA PRO A 250 4.94 -15.53 21.14
C PRO A 250 6.24 -16.00 20.51
N SER A 251 6.45 -17.31 20.51
CA SER A 251 7.53 -17.95 19.80
C SER A 251 7.50 -17.42 18.36
N PRO A 252 8.63 -16.93 17.82
CA PRO A 252 8.64 -16.31 16.51
C PRO A 252 8.31 -17.40 15.50
N ALA A 253 7.17 -17.23 14.83
CA ALA A 253 6.61 -18.11 13.81
C ALA A 253 5.70 -19.24 14.34
N VAL A 254 4.47 -18.86 14.72
CA VAL A 254 3.33 -19.53 14.06
C VAL A 254 3.47 -19.22 12.58
N LYS A 255 4.26 -20.05 11.88
CA LYS A 255 4.21 -20.13 10.41
C LYS A 255 2.74 -20.30 10.11
N GLY A 256 2.12 -19.29 9.49
CA GLY A 256 0.73 -19.38 9.08
C GLY A 256 0.51 -20.75 8.46
N SER A 257 -0.59 -21.40 8.82
CA SER A 257 -1.04 -22.69 8.30
C SER A 257 -1.05 -22.65 6.77
N VAL A 258 0.11 -22.94 6.18
CA VAL A 258 0.37 -22.89 4.75
C VAL A 258 0.88 -24.28 4.43
N PHE A 259 0.01 -25.10 3.84
CA PHE A 259 0.44 -26.35 3.24
C PHE A 259 1.64 -26.08 2.31
N SER A 260 2.56 -27.05 2.27
CA SER A 260 3.49 -27.13 1.15
C SER A 260 2.68 -27.26 -0.13
N SER A 261 3.17 -26.67 -1.23
CA SER A 261 2.51 -26.80 -2.54
C SER A 261 2.31 -28.26 -2.95
N GLU A 262 3.14 -29.17 -2.45
CA GLU A 262 3.10 -30.60 -2.71
C GLU A 262 1.89 -31.28 -2.05
N ASP A 263 1.54 -30.91 -0.82
CA ASP A 263 0.41 -31.52 -0.11
C ASP A 263 -0.92 -31.15 -0.76
N ILE A 264 -1.02 -29.91 -1.25
CA ILE A 264 -2.21 -29.45 -1.99
C ILE A 264 -2.39 -30.23 -3.29
N LEU A 265 -1.31 -30.62 -3.97
CA LEU A 265 -1.42 -31.41 -5.19
C LEU A 265 -2.05 -32.77 -4.91
N LYS A 266 -1.67 -33.43 -3.81
CA LYS A 266 -2.28 -34.71 -3.38
C LYS A 266 -3.79 -34.57 -3.17
N PHE A 267 -4.22 -33.50 -2.49
CA PHE A 267 -5.65 -33.25 -2.28
C PHE A 267 -6.36 -32.85 -3.57
N LYS A 268 -5.72 -32.06 -4.44
CA LYS A 268 -6.29 -31.62 -5.71
C LYS A 268 -6.64 -32.78 -6.64
N GLU A 269 -5.86 -33.86 -6.60
CA GLU A 269 -6.15 -35.09 -7.34
C GLU A 269 -7.43 -35.79 -6.82
N ALA A 270 -7.68 -35.72 -5.52
CA ALA A 270 -8.90 -36.28 -4.91
C ALA A 270 -10.16 -35.43 -5.15
N TRP A 271 -10.00 -34.18 -5.59
CA TRP A 271 -11.09 -33.23 -5.68
C TRP A 271 -11.85 -33.30 -7.00
N THR A 272 -13.17 -33.45 -6.93
CA THR A 272 -14.04 -33.29 -8.10
C THR A 272 -14.10 -31.81 -8.53
N GLY A 273 -14.09 -31.51 -9.83
CA GLY A 273 -14.15 -30.12 -10.32
C GLY A 273 -15.50 -29.41 -10.11
N ARG A 274 -16.50 -30.11 -9.56
CA ARG A 274 -17.90 -29.66 -9.49
C ARG A 274 -18.14 -28.54 -8.48
N TRP A 275 -17.43 -28.52 -7.35
CA TRP A 275 -17.57 -27.48 -6.33
C TRP A 275 -17.29 -26.06 -6.83
N LYS A 276 -16.60 -25.91 -7.97
CA LYS A 276 -16.32 -24.60 -8.60
C LYS A 276 -17.57 -23.93 -9.17
N TYR A 277 -18.58 -24.73 -9.52
CA TYR A 277 -19.86 -24.24 -10.07
C TYR A 277 -20.91 -24.00 -8.99
N THR A 278 -20.50 -24.09 -7.73
CA THR A 278 -21.38 -23.80 -6.61
C THR A 278 -21.84 -22.34 -6.62
N SER A 279 -23.15 -22.16 -6.45
CA SER A 279 -23.80 -20.85 -6.42
C SER A 279 -23.49 -20.07 -5.14
N LEU A 280 -23.16 -18.78 -5.31
CA LEU A 280 -22.88 -17.77 -4.27
C LEU A 280 -23.93 -16.65 -4.27
N VAL A 281 -25.17 -16.96 -4.66
CA VAL A 281 -26.27 -15.97 -4.78
C VAL A 281 -26.66 -15.37 -3.42
N ASP A 282 -26.63 -16.17 -2.35
CA ASP A 282 -26.94 -15.68 -1.01
C ASP A 282 -25.86 -14.69 -0.50
N PRO A 283 -26.22 -13.43 -0.18
CA PRO A 283 -25.28 -12.43 0.32
C PRO A 283 -24.57 -12.84 1.61
N ARG A 284 -25.25 -13.54 2.54
CA ARG A 284 -24.66 -13.96 3.82
C ARG A 284 -23.58 -15.00 3.58
N PHE A 285 -23.91 -16.02 2.79
CA PHE A 285 -22.95 -17.04 2.37
C PHE A 285 -21.76 -16.45 1.60
N ARG A 286 -22.02 -15.56 0.63
CA ARG A 286 -20.98 -14.88 -0.15
C ARG A 286 -20.07 -14.03 0.73
N PHE A 287 -20.62 -13.34 1.73
CA PHE A 287 -19.85 -12.58 2.71
C PHE A 287 -18.94 -13.48 3.55
N ALA A 288 -19.47 -14.59 4.08
CA ALA A 288 -18.70 -15.55 4.88
C ALA A 288 -17.49 -16.10 4.09
N VAL A 289 -17.73 -16.53 2.85
CA VAL A 289 -16.68 -17.07 1.97
C VAL A 289 -15.62 -16.00 1.66
N THR A 290 -16.03 -14.79 1.28
CA THR A 290 -15.09 -13.71 0.93
C THR A 290 -14.31 -13.19 2.14
N LYS A 291 -14.95 -13.08 3.31
CA LYS A 291 -14.32 -12.77 4.60
C LYS A 291 -13.25 -13.81 4.93
N ARG A 292 -13.58 -15.09 4.80
CA ARG A 292 -12.63 -16.18 5.08
C ARG A 292 -11.48 -16.21 4.10
N ILE A 293 -11.71 -15.99 2.80
CA ILE A 293 -10.64 -15.83 1.81
C ILE A 293 -9.72 -14.65 2.17
N PHE A 294 -10.28 -13.52 2.61
CA PHE A 294 -9.49 -12.37 3.03
C PHE A 294 -8.61 -12.69 4.25
N GLN A 295 -9.15 -13.44 5.21
CA GLN A 295 -8.42 -13.92 6.39
C GLN A 295 -7.30 -14.91 6.03
N LEU A 296 -7.52 -15.82 5.08
CA LEU A 296 -6.54 -16.85 4.71
C LEU A 296 -5.47 -16.33 3.75
N THR A 297 -5.86 -15.50 2.79
CA THR A 297 -5.00 -15.13 1.66
C THR A 297 -4.56 -13.66 1.66
N GLY A 298 -5.26 -12.81 2.40
CA GLY A 298 -5.09 -11.35 2.37
C GLY A 298 -5.63 -10.65 1.11
N HIS A 299 -6.37 -11.35 0.25
CA HIS A 299 -7.02 -10.78 -0.94
C HIS A 299 -8.40 -10.23 -0.58
N LEU A 300 -8.54 -8.90 -0.67
CA LEU A 300 -9.82 -8.23 -0.50
C LEU A 300 -10.54 -8.20 -1.85
N VAL A 301 -11.75 -8.77 -1.91
CA VAL A 301 -12.65 -8.60 -3.04
C VAL A 301 -13.46 -7.33 -2.80
N PRO A 302 -13.35 -6.29 -3.64
CA PRO A 302 -14.04 -5.03 -3.41
C PRO A 302 -15.55 -5.15 -3.68
N ASP A 303 -16.36 -4.41 -2.93
CA ASP A 303 -17.83 -4.55 -2.91
C ASP A 303 -18.49 -4.41 -4.28
N HIS A 304 -17.99 -3.52 -5.13
CA HIS A 304 -18.52 -3.34 -6.49
C HIS A 304 -18.39 -4.60 -7.35
N GLN A 305 -17.41 -5.48 -7.05
CA GLN A 305 -17.23 -6.76 -7.74
C GLN A 305 -18.10 -7.86 -7.15
N LEU A 306 -18.51 -7.76 -5.87
CA LEU A 306 -19.31 -8.79 -5.21
C LEU A 306 -20.64 -9.05 -5.93
N SER A 307 -21.28 -7.99 -6.43
CA SER A 307 -22.55 -8.11 -7.17
C SER A 307 -22.45 -8.95 -8.45
N GLY A 308 -21.28 -8.99 -9.10
CA GLY A 308 -21.05 -9.77 -10.32
C GLY A 308 -20.60 -11.20 -10.09
N ILE A 309 -20.42 -11.62 -8.82
CA ILE A 309 -19.97 -12.97 -8.46
C ILE A 309 -21.20 -13.82 -8.18
N ALA A 310 -21.56 -14.65 -9.16
CA ALA A 310 -22.61 -15.66 -9.03
C ALA A 310 -22.04 -17.02 -8.59
N ASP A 311 -20.84 -17.37 -9.03
CA ASP A 311 -20.26 -18.71 -8.85
C ASP A 311 -18.87 -18.67 -8.22
N VAL A 312 -18.47 -19.75 -7.54
CA VAL A 312 -17.13 -19.92 -6.96
C VAL A 312 -16.03 -19.81 -8.03
N GLN A 313 -16.27 -20.25 -9.26
CA GLN A 313 -15.32 -20.11 -10.37
C GLN A 313 -15.02 -18.63 -10.69
N THR A 314 -16.06 -17.79 -10.69
CA THR A 314 -15.90 -16.35 -10.94
C THR A 314 -15.11 -15.69 -9.81
N LEU A 315 -15.35 -16.09 -8.56
CA LEU A 315 -14.59 -15.67 -7.39
C LEU A 315 -13.12 -16.11 -7.48
N LEU A 316 -12.87 -17.37 -7.82
CA LEU A 316 -11.53 -17.93 -8.00
C LEU A 316 -10.75 -17.16 -9.08
N HIS A 317 -11.40 -16.88 -10.20
CA HIS A 317 -10.81 -16.09 -11.29
C HIS A 317 -10.47 -14.66 -10.84
N LEU A 318 -11.26 -14.04 -9.96
CA LEU A 318 -10.95 -12.72 -9.41
C LEU A 318 -9.77 -12.75 -8.43
N VAL A 319 -9.72 -13.74 -7.55
CA VAL A 319 -8.64 -13.89 -6.55
C VAL A 319 -7.31 -14.27 -7.21
N GLN A 320 -7.34 -15.12 -8.26
CA GLN A 320 -6.14 -15.52 -9.01
C GLN A 320 -5.65 -14.46 -10.00
N LYS A 321 -6.43 -13.42 -10.30
CA LYS A 321 -5.96 -12.34 -11.18
C LYS A 321 -4.79 -11.63 -10.50
N PRO A 322 -3.61 -11.58 -11.14
CA PRO A 322 -2.50 -10.82 -10.59
C PRO A 322 -2.89 -9.34 -10.52
N PRO A 323 -2.39 -8.60 -9.50
CA PRO A 323 -2.68 -7.18 -9.38
C PRO A 323 -2.27 -6.44 -10.65
N LYS A 324 -3.04 -5.42 -11.02
CA LYS A 324 -2.70 -4.56 -12.15
C LYS A 324 -1.30 -3.96 -11.89
N PRO A 325 -0.38 -3.97 -12.89
CA PRO A 325 0.91 -3.32 -12.76
C PRO A 325 0.73 -1.84 -12.37
N ASN A 326 1.58 -1.34 -11.47
CA ASN A 326 1.45 0.01 -10.91
C ASN A 326 1.93 1.07 -11.91
N THR A 327 2.90 0.71 -12.74
CA THR A 327 3.51 1.61 -13.73
C THR A 327 3.21 1.17 -15.14
N LEU A 328 3.05 2.14 -16.05
CA LEU A 328 2.86 1.87 -17.48
C LEU A 328 4.04 1.07 -18.06
N THR A 329 5.26 1.32 -17.56
CA THR A 329 6.47 0.60 -17.96
C THR A 329 6.40 -0.88 -17.58
N GLU A 330 5.95 -1.21 -16.36
CA GLU A 330 5.70 -2.60 -15.97
C GLU A 330 4.58 -3.24 -16.79
N GLU A 331 3.52 -2.47 -17.11
CA GLU A 331 2.43 -2.96 -17.95
C GLU A 331 2.91 -3.35 -19.35
N ILE A 332 3.73 -2.50 -19.98
CA ILE A 332 4.28 -2.78 -21.29
C ILE A 332 5.19 -4.02 -21.24
N GLN A 333 6.06 -4.12 -20.23
CA GLN A 333 6.94 -5.28 -20.08
C GLN A 333 6.19 -6.59 -19.86
N LYS A 334 5.13 -6.59 -19.04
CA LYS A 334 4.39 -7.81 -18.68
C LYS A 334 3.36 -8.22 -19.72
N ARG A 335 2.59 -7.27 -20.26
CA ARG A 335 1.41 -7.54 -21.10
C ARG A 335 1.62 -7.26 -22.58
N ARG A 336 2.58 -6.40 -22.94
CA ARG A 336 2.83 -5.99 -24.33
C ARG A 336 4.27 -6.27 -24.72
N GLN A 337 4.66 -7.55 -24.60
CA GLN A 337 5.99 -8.02 -25.01
C GLN A 337 6.27 -7.72 -26.49
N ASP A 338 5.23 -7.63 -27.32
CA ASP A 338 5.31 -7.22 -28.72
C ASP A 338 6.06 -5.90 -28.90
N LEU A 339 5.82 -4.91 -28.03
CA LEU A 339 6.49 -3.60 -28.10
C LEU A 339 7.94 -3.65 -27.62
N VAL A 340 8.28 -4.62 -26.78
CA VAL A 340 9.64 -4.81 -26.24
C VAL A 340 10.51 -5.58 -27.23
N GLN A 341 9.92 -6.48 -28.02
CA GLN A 341 10.61 -7.26 -29.04
C GLN A 341 11.00 -6.44 -30.28
N LEU A 342 10.39 -5.26 -30.49
CA LEU A 342 10.69 -4.40 -31.62
C LEU A 342 12.09 -3.76 -31.48
N PRO A 343 13.02 -3.98 -32.43
CA PRO A 343 14.39 -3.49 -32.32
C PRO A 343 14.53 -1.96 -32.47
N ASN A 344 13.54 -1.31 -33.06
CA ASN A 344 13.52 0.14 -33.32
C ASN A 344 12.85 0.95 -32.20
N VAL A 345 12.28 0.29 -31.19
CA VAL A 345 11.58 0.95 -30.08
C VAL A 345 12.32 0.66 -28.78
N SER A 346 12.74 1.70 -28.07
CA SER A 346 13.30 1.56 -26.73
C SER A 346 12.41 2.22 -25.69
N ILE A 347 12.17 1.50 -24.60
CA ILE A 347 11.29 1.93 -23.51
C ILE A 347 12.13 2.09 -22.25
N ALA A 348 12.26 3.32 -21.78
CA ALA A 348 12.95 3.62 -20.53
C ALA A 348 12.01 3.41 -19.33
N THR A 349 12.52 2.79 -18.25
CA THR A 349 11.77 2.58 -17.00
C THR A 349 11.63 3.84 -16.17
N LYS A 350 12.58 4.77 -16.31
CA LYS A 350 12.62 6.06 -15.61
C LYS A 350 12.76 7.20 -16.61
N ARG A 351 12.47 8.42 -16.17
CA ARG A 351 12.69 9.63 -16.96
C ARG A 351 14.17 9.72 -17.35
N VAL A 352 14.43 9.83 -18.65
CA VAL A 352 15.78 10.07 -19.18
C VAL A 352 16.23 11.47 -18.80
N THR A 353 17.26 11.56 -17.97
CA THR A 353 17.85 12.83 -17.52
C THR A 353 18.87 13.35 -18.53
N ARG A 354 19.33 14.61 -18.36
CA ARG A 354 20.40 15.16 -19.19
C ARG A 354 21.71 14.35 -19.04
N GLY A 355 22.03 13.93 -17.81
CA GLY A 355 23.19 13.08 -17.54
C GLY A 355 23.12 11.75 -18.28
N ASP A 356 21.93 11.13 -18.36
CA ASP A 356 21.76 9.87 -19.11
C ASP A 356 21.96 10.05 -20.61
N LYS A 357 21.56 11.19 -21.17
CA LYS A 357 21.84 11.54 -22.57
C LYS A 357 23.34 11.69 -22.82
N GLU A 358 24.06 12.37 -21.92
CA GLU A 358 25.50 12.55 -22.02
C GLU A 358 26.27 11.22 -21.83
N LYS A 359 25.74 10.30 -21.00
CA LYS A 359 26.23 8.92 -20.87
C LYS A 359 26.01 8.12 -22.15
N ALA A 360 24.82 8.20 -22.76
CA ALA A 360 24.53 7.53 -24.03
C ALA A 360 25.46 8.01 -25.17
N LEU A 361 25.87 9.28 -25.14
CA LEU A 361 26.85 9.86 -26.07
C LEU A 361 28.31 9.56 -25.69
N GLY A 362 28.59 8.95 -24.53
CA GLY A 362 29.93 8.69 -24.01
C GLY A 362 30.67 9.90 -23.44
N ARG A 363 30.14 11.12 -23.59
CA ARG A 363 30.77 12.38 -23.14
C ARG A 363 30.83 12.51 -21.62
N PHE A 364 29.96 11.81 -20.89
CA PHE A 364 29.89 11.89 -19.44
C PHE A 364 31.22 11.51 -18.75
N LYS A 365 32.01 10.60 -19.34
CA LYS A 365 33.33 10.19 -18.79
C LYS A 365 34.31 11.37 -18.74
N LEU A 366 34.38 12.15 -19.81
CA LEU A 366 35.23 13.34 -19.89
C LEU A 366 34.78 14.43 -18.90
N ILE A 367 33.47 14.60 -18.75
CA ILE A 367 32.90 15.54 -17.78
C ILE A 367 33.26 15.11 -16.36
N GLU A 368 33.16 13.81 -16.06
CA GLU A 368 33.51 13.27 -14.75
C GLU A 368 34.99 13.45 -14.42
N GLU A 369 35.90 13.19 -15.37
CA GLU A 369 37.34 13.40 -15.21
C GLU A 369 37.69 14.88 -14.99
N GLU A 370 37.11 15.79 -15.78
CA GLU A 370 37.33 17.23 -15.62
C GLU A 370 36.76 17.79 -14.32
N LEU A 371 35.59 17.31 -13.87
CA LEU A 371 35.03 17.72 -12.58
C LEU A 371 35.90 17.21 -11.42
N LYS A 372 36.34 15.96 -11.46
CA LYS A 372 37.26 15.39 -10.45
C LYS A 372 38.59 16.13 -10.41
N LYS A 373 39.17 16.46 -11.58
CA LYS A 373 40.42 17.23 -11.67
C LYS A 373 40.32 18.63 -11.05
N ARG A 374 39.11 19.20 -10.99
CA ARG A 374 38.82 20.52 -10.41
C ARG A 374 38.25 20.45 -8.99
N ASP A 375 38.26 19.27 -8.37
CA ASP A 375 37.65 19.02 -7.06
C ASP A 375 36.17 19.45 -6.98
N LEU A 376 35.45 19.36 -8.10
CA LEU A 376 34.02 19.66 -8.19
C LEU A 376 33.19 18.38 -8.05
N PRO A 377 32.00 18.45 -7.42
CA PRO A 377 31.14 17.28 -7.26
C PRO A 377 30.57 16.81 -8.60
N VAL A 378 30.77 15.52 -8.90
CA VAL A 378 30.29 14.88 -10.13
C VAL A 378 28.76 14.80 -10.18
N GLN A 379 28.13 14.59 -9.02
CA GLN A 379 26.67 14.57 -8.87
C GLN A 379 26.25 15.32 -7.62
N GLY A 380 25.13 16.03 -7.73
CA GLY A 380 24.56 16.80 -6.62
C GLY A 380 25.38 18.04 -6.27
N HIS A 381 25.32 18.44 -5.01
CA HIS A 381 25.91 19.68 -4.50
C HIS A 381 27.18 19.45 -3.65
N GLY A 382 27.74 18.23 -3.63
CA GLY A 382 29.04 17.95 -3.00
C GLY A 382 29.13 18.26 -1.50
N GLY A 383 28.02 18.20 -0.77
CA GLY A 383 27.99 18.56 0.65
C GLY A 383 28.14 20.06 0.93
N ALA A 384 28.22 20.92 -0.10
CA ALA A 384 28.23 22.36 0.08
C ALA A 384 26.95 22.81 0.81
N ARG A 385 27.12 23.56 1.90
CA ARG A 385 26.02 24.08 2.69
C ARG A 385 25.32 25.21 1.93
N LYS A 386 24.05 25.44 2.25
CA LYS A 386 23.31 26.62 1.77
C LYS A 386 23.98 27.89 2.31
N ASN A 387 23.95 28.98 1.55
CA ASN A 387 24.42 30.28 2.03
C ASN A 387 23.61 30.68 3.29
N ARG A 388 24.33 31.01 4.38
CA ARG A 388 23.76 31.43 5.68
C ARG A 388 24.05 32.88 6.04
N GLU A 389 24.73 33.64 5.18
CA GLU A 389 25.17 35.03 5.50
C GLU A 389 23.97 35.91 5.89
N MET A 390 22.89 35.84 5.10
CA MET A 390 21.65 36.57 5.40
C MET A 390 20.96 36.08 6.68
N GLN A 391 21.04 34.78 6.99
CA GLN A 391 20.46 34.22 8.20
C GLN A 391 21.21 34.74 9.44
N ILE A 392 22.54 34.77 9.38
CA ILE A 392 23.40 35.29 10.45
C ILE A 392 23.13 36.79 10.67
N LEU A 393 23.03 37.58 9.60
CA LEU A 393 22.73 39.03 9.69
C LEU A 393 21.35 39.33 10.29
N GLN A 394 20.39 38.42 10.12
CA GLN A 394 19.05 38.53 10.70
C GLN A 394 18.97 37.98 12.14
N GLY A 395 20.11 37.60 12.73
CA GLY A 395 20.17 37.04 14.09
C GLY A 395 19.73 35.57 14.18
N GLY A 396 19.59 34.87 13.06
CA GLY A 396 19.39 33.43 13.04
C GLY A 396 20.71 32.70 13.28
N MET A 397 20.77 31.87 14.31
CA MET A 397 21.85 30.88 14.49
C MET A 397 21.83 29.79 13.42
#